data_AF-A0A1V5LEV4-F1
#
_entry.id   AF-A0A1V5LEV4-F1
#
_cell.length_a   1.000
_cell.length_b   1.000
_cell.length_c   1.000
_cell.angle_alpha   90.00
_cell.angle_beta   90.00
_cell.angle_gamma   90.00
#
_symmetry.space_group_name_H-M   'P 1'
#
loop_
_entity.id
_entity.type
_entity.pdbx_description
1 polymer ?
#
loop_
_entity_poly.entity_id
_entity_poly.type
_entity_poly.pdbx_seq_one_letter_code
_entity_poly.pdbx_strand_id
1 'polypeptide(L)'
;MTGHGRIAFTPQEAARLRIYLTSGGFLFADDDYGMDEHFRREIAKVLPDHELLEVPFSHPIFRSPFSFPEGLPKTHEHDGGVPQGFAIFHEGRMVVFYAYNCNISDGWADPEVHHDPPEVREQALQMGMNIVVYALTH
;
A
#
# COMPACT_ATOMS: atom_id res chain seq x y z
N MET A 1 3.45 1.77 -6.20
CA MET A 1 4.30 0.67 -6.67
C MET A 1 3.43 -0.56 -6.63
N THR A 2 3.16 -1.16 -7.77
CA THR A 2 2.40 -2.41 -7.86
C THR A 2 3.28 -3.38 -8.63
N GLY A 3 3.17 -4.67 -8.36
CA GLY A 3 3.95 -5.62 -9.13
C GLY A 3 3.88 -7.04 -8.62
N HIS A 4 4.17 -7.93 -9.55
CA HIS A 4 4.30 -9.35 -9.33
C HIS A 4 5.75 -9.72 -9.03
N GLY A 5 5.98 -10.52 -8.00
CA GLY A 5 7.26 -11.16 -7.74
C GLY A 5 8.40 -10.18 -7.34
N ARG A 6 9.57 -10.34 -7.96
CA ARG A 6 10.82 -9.77 -7.42
C ARG A 6 10.98 -8.27 -7.71
N ILE A 7 11.06 -7.51 -6.62
CA ILE A 7 11.63 -6.16 -6.62
C ILE A 7 13.05 -6.13 -6.03
N ALA A 8 13.87 -5.21 -6.52
CA ALA A 8 15.22 -4.98 -6.01
C ALA A 8 15.64 -3.53 -6.25
N PHE A 9 16.15 -2.86 -5.21
CA PHE A 9 16.80 -1.56 -5.34
C PHE A 9 18.32 -1.73 -5.28
N THR A 10 19.00 -1.00 -6.17
CA THR A 10 20.41 -0.69 -5.99
C THR A 10 20.62 0.18 -4.75
N PRO A 11 21.83 0.23 -4.16
CA PRO A 11 22.12 1.13 -3.04
C PRO A 11 21.78 2.60 -3.34
N GLN A 12 22.01 3.04 -4.58
CA GLN A 12 21.72 4.40 -5.02
C GLN A 12 20.21 4.67 -5.11
N GLU A 13 19.43 3.73 -5.62
CA GLU A 13 17.96 3.86 -5.66
C GLU A 13 17.37 3.85 -4.26
N ALA A 14 17.83 2.95 -3.39
CA ALA A 14 17.39 2.89 -1.99
C ALA A 14 17.70 4.19 -1.25
N ALA A 15 18.90 4.76 -1.44
CA ALA A 15 19.27 6.04 -0.86
C ALA A 15 18.40 7.21 -1.39
N ARG A 16 18.09 7.24 -2.69
CA ARG A 16 17.22 8.26 -3.27
C ARG A 16 15.78 8.15 -2.78
N LEU A 17 15.24 6.93 -2.72
CA LEU A 17 13.90 6.71 -2.20
C LEU A 17 13.82 7.09 -0.72
N ARG A 18 14.86 6.80 0.08
CA ARG A 18 14.94 7.28 1.47
C ARG A 18 14.81 8.79 1.54
N ILE A 19 15.63 9.52 0.77
CA ILE A 19 15.60 10.99 0.74
C ILE A 19 14.20 11.49 0.37
N TYR A 20 13.56 10.91 -0.65
CA TYR A 20 12.20 11.27 -1.04
C TYR A 20 11.22 11.10 0.12
N LEU A 21 11.21 9.93 0.78
CA LEU A 21 10.28 9.60 1.86
C LEU A 21 10.50 10.48 3.10
N THR A 22 11.75 10.70 3.50
CA THR A 22 12.08 11.54 4.66
C THR A 22 11.95 13.03 4.36
N SER A 23 11.79 13.44 3.10
CA SER A 23 11.59 14.85 2.70
C SER A 23 10.13 15.20 2.41
N GLY A 24 9.17 14.38 2.85
CA GLY A 24 7.73 14.61 2.67
C GLY A 24 7.08 13.73 1.60
N GLY A 25 7.84 12.91 0.89
CA GLY A 25 7.31 11.94 -0.07
C GLY A 25 6.47 10.85 0.59
N PHE A 26 5.59 10.23 -0.20
CA PHE A 26 4.77 9.10 0.21
C PHE A 26 4.88 7.97 -0.81
N LEU A 27 4.99 6.73 -0.33
CA LEU A 27 4.98 5.53 -1.17
C LEU A 27 3.79 4.65 -0.79
N PHE A 28 2.86 4.52 -1.73
CA PHE A 28 1.93 3.40 -1.74
C PHE A 28 2.54 2.20 -2.47
N ALA A 29 2.49 1.02 -1.84
CA ALA A 29 2.85 -0.26 -2.44
C ALA A 29 1.69 -1.25 -2.35
N ASP A 30 1.42 -2.01 -3.40
CA ASP A 30 0.37 -3.04 -3.47
C ASP A 30 0.99 -4.36 -3.91
N ASP A 31 0.79 -5.41 -3.12
CA ASP A 31 1.19 -6.77 -3.48
C ASP A 31 0.19 -7.37 -4.45
N ASP A 32 0.61 -7.39 -5.70
CA ASP A 32 -0.08 -7.99 -6.84
C ASP A 32 0.56 -9.36 -7.11
N TYR A 33 0.55 -10.22 -6.07
CA TYR A 33 1.10 -11.57 -5.99
C TYR A 33 2.64 -11.71 -5.91
N GLY A 34 3.11 -12.28 -4.79
CA GLY A 34 4.47 -12.76 -4.61
C GLY A 34 5.53 -11.67 -4.39
N MET A 35 5.12 -10.43 -4.11
CA MET A 35 6.03 -9.32 -3.85
C MET A 35 6.45 -9.24 -2.38
N ASP A 36 5.70 -9.80 -1.43
CA ASP A 36 5.85 -9.54 0.02
C ASP A 36 7.26 -9.73 0.57
N GLU A 37 7.87 -10.90 0.40
CA GLU A 37 9.22 -11.19 0.91
C GLU A 37 10.24 -10.18 0.35
N HIS A 38 10.10 -9.86 -0.93
CA HIS A 38 10.99 -8.95 -1.62
C HIS A 38 10.76 -7.50 -1.19
N PHE A 39 9.51 -7.07 -1.06
CA PHE A 39 9.17 -5.74 -0.60
C PHE A 39 9.69 -5.48 0.81
N ARG A 40 9.44 -6.40 1.75
CA ARG A 40 9.94 -6.28 3.13
C ARG A 40 11.46 -6.17 3.18
N ARG A 41 12.17 -7.01 2.41
CA ARG A 41 13.64 -6.94 2.32
C ARG A 41 14.12 -5.62 1.74
N GLU A 42 13.51 -5.16 0.65
CA GLU A 42 13.96 -3.95 -0.04
C GLU A 42 13.62 -2.68 0.73
N ILE A 43 12.44 -2.58 1.34
CA ILE A 43 12.07 -1.40 2.13
C ILE A 43 12.91 -1.26 3.41
N ALA A 44 13.37 -2.38 3.98
CA ALA A 44 14.36 -2.35 5.07
C ALA A 44 15.72 -1.77 4.64
N LYS A 45 16.10 -1.86 3.36
CA LYS A 45 17.28 -1.14 2.85
C LYS A 45 17.03 0.36 2.73
N VAL A 46 15.80 0.73 2.36
CA VAL A 46 15.39 2.12 2.19
C VAL A 46 15.28 2.82 3.54
N LEU A 47 14.69 2.20 4.56
CA LEU A 47 14.47 2.76 5.90
C LEU A 47 14.89 1.75 7.01
N PRO A 48 16.20 1.48 7.19
CA PRO A 48 16.72 0.42 8.07
C PRO A 48 16.42 0.64 9.56
N ASP A 49 16.23 1.89 9.97
CA ASP A 49 15.96 2.27 11.37
C ASP A 49 14.45 2.40 11.65
N HIS A 50 13.59 1.99 10.71
CA HIS A 50 12.14 2.08 10.86
C HIS A 50 11.49 0.73 10.60
N GLU A 51 10.52 0.38 11.45
CA GLU A 51 9.79 -0.87 11.35
C GLU A 51 8.56 -0.74 10.43
N LEU A 52 8.26 -1.81 9.69
CA LEU A 52 7.03 -1.95 8.92
C LEU A 52 5.96 -2.56 9.82
N LEU A 53 5.05 -1.72 10.31
CA LEU A 53 4.04 -2.07 11.32
C LEU A 53 2.66 -2.25 10.69
N GLU A 54 1.86 -3.17 11.23
CA GLU A 54 0.47 -3.29 10.82
C GLU A 54 -0.34 -2.05 11.26
N VAL A 55 -1.17 -1.53 10.34
CA VAL A 55 -1.97 -0.34 10.57
C VAL A 55 -3.28 -0.74 11.24
N PRO A 56 -3.62 -0.20 12.41
CA PRO A 56 -4.90 -0.50 13.05
C PRO A 56 -6.06 0.08 12.23
N PHE A 57 -7.21 -0.60 12.20
CA PHE A 57 -8.41 -0.13 11.47
C PHE A 57 -8.97 1.20 11.98
N SER A 58 -8.52 1.66 13.15
CA SER A 58 -8.84 3.00 13.66
C SER A 58 -8.09 4.14 12.96
N HIS A 59 -7.05 3.83 12.18
CA HIS A 59 -6.17 4.80 11.56
C HIS A 59 -6.90 5.66 10.50
N PRO A 60 -6.60 6.97 10.38
CA PRO A 60 -7.30 7.88 9.46
C PRO A 60 -7.25 7.49 7.97
N ILE A 61 -6.25 6.70 7.56
CA ILE A 61 -6.14 6.17 6.18
C ILE A 61 -7.35 5.32 5.78
N PHE A 62 -8.06 4.72 6.74
CA PHE A 62 -9.26 3.93 6.49
C PHE A 62 -10.56 4.75 6.60
N ARG A 63 -10.48 6.08 6.77
CA ARG A 63 -11.64 6.93 7.09
C ARG A 63 -11.67 8.29 6.37
N SER A 64 -10.85 8.49 5.35
CA SER A 64 -10.66 9.83 4.75
C SER A 64 -10.57 9.77 3.22
N PRO A 65 -11.65 9.98 2.43
CA PRO A 65 -13.00 10.40 2.83
C PRO A 65 -14.03 9.28 3.00
N PHE A 66 -13.70 8.05 2.61
CA PHE A 66 -14.58 6.89 2.70
C PHE A 66 -14.26 6.05 3.93
N SER A 67 -15.26 5.35 4.47
CA SER A 67 -15.14 4.60 5.72
C SER A 67 -14.95 3.10 5.45
N PHE A 68 -13.82 2.57 5.90
CA PHE A 68 -13.45 1.16 5.85
C PHE A 68 -13.17 0.63 7.26
N PRO A 69 -14.20 0.32 8.06
CA PRO A 69 -14.03 -0.10 9.45
C PRO A 69 -13.31 -1.44 9.62
N GLU A 70 -13.23 -2.23 8.54
CA GLU A 70 -12.57 -3.55 8.48
C GLU A 70 -11.22 -3.50 7.74
N GLY A 71 -10.70 -2.30 7.44
CA GLY A 71 -9.42 -2.14 6.76
C GLY A 71 -9.51 -2.22 5.24
N LEU A 72 -8.50 -2.78 4.59
CA LEU A 72 -8.43 -2.82 3.12
C LEU A 72 -9.56 -3.67 2.53
N PRO A 73 -10.26 -3.20 1.47
CA PRO A 73 -11.15 -4.06 0.70
C PRO A 73 -10.34 -5.13 -0.04
N LYS A 74 -10.94 -6.29 -0.29
CA LYS A 74 -10.32 -7.38 -1.04
C LYS A 74 -10.85 -7.40 -2.47
N THR A 75 -9.99 -7.08 -3.44
CA THR A 75 -10.35 -7.17 -4.86
C THR A 75 -10.25 -8.62 -5.31
N HIS A 76 -9.06 -9.24 -5.16
CA HIS A 76 -8.81 -10.63 -5.55
C HIS A 76 -8.30 -11.49 -4.40
N GLU A 77 -8.53 -12.79 -4.51
CA GLU A 77 -7.99 -13.81 -3.63
C GLU A 77 -6.63 -14.30 -4.15
N HIS A 78 -5.60 -14.23 -3.31
CA HIS A 78 -4.23 -14.61 -3.66
C HIS A 78 -3.71 -15.75 -2.78
N ASP A 79 -3.33 -15.43 -1.53
CA ASP A 79 -2.64 -16.38 -0.64
C ASP A 79 -3.56 -17.02 0.41
N GLY A 80 -4.87 -16.80 0.32
CA GLY A 80 -5.77 -17.08 1.44
C GLY A 80 -5.60 -16.06 2.56
N GLY A 81 -6.55 -15.99 3.50
CA GLY A 81 -6.43 -15.10 4.67
C GLY A 81 -6.95 -13.68 4.43
N VAL A 82 -6.64 -12.79 5.38
CA VAL A 82 -7.23 -11.45 5.45
C VAL A 82 -6.35 -10.39 4.75
N PRO A 83 -6.96 -9.37 4.13
CA PRO A 83 -6.26 -8.15 3.73
C PRO A 83 -5.56 -7.50 4.91
N GLN A 84 -4.33 -7.02 4.70
CA GLN A 84 -3.58 -6.30 5.73
C GLN A 84 -2.90 -5.06 5.17
N GLY A 85 -2.99 -3.96 5.91
CA GLY A 85 -2.26 -2.73 5.62
C GLY A 85 -1.06 -2.61 6.56
N PHE A 86 0.12 -2.43 6.01
CA PHE A 86 1.33 -2.13 6.77
C PHE A 86 1.84 -0.73 6.48
N ALA A 87 2.56 -0.12 7.42
CA ALA A 87 3.09 1.21 7.26
C ALA A 87 4.44 1.39 7.93
N ILE A 88 5.21 2.32 7.37
CA ILE A 88 6.40 2.88 8.02
C ILE A 88 6.11 4.33 8.37
N PHE A 89 6.43 4.71 9.60
CA PHE A 89 6.28 6.07 10.10
C PHE A 89 7.63 6.72 10.28
N HIS A 90 7.78 7.97 9.81
CA HIS A 90 8.96 8.81 10.02
C HIS A 90 8.51 10.11 10.68
N GLU A 91 9.08 10.44 11.84
CA GLU A 91 8.70 11.62 12.64
C GLU A 91 7.19 11.70 12.93
N GLY A 92 6.55 10.55 13.14
CA GLY A 92 5.11 10.45 13.39
C GLY A 92 4.22 10.50 12.15
N ARG A 93 4.77 10.79 10.97
CA ARG A 93 4.04 10.77 9.69
C ARG A 93 4.20 9.42 9.00
N MET A 94 3.10 8.86 8.49
CA MET A 94 3.18 7.67 7.62
C MET A 94 3.82 8.06 6.29
N VAL A 95 4.91 7.38 5.93
CA VAL A 95 5.66 7.64 4.69
C VAL A 95 5.57 6.49 3.70
N VAL A 96 5.31 5.28 4.18
CA VAL A 96 5.01 4.11 3.36
C VAL A 96 3.68 3.53 3.81
N PHE A 97 2.82 3.20 2.85
CA PHE A 97 1.66 2.34 3.06
C PHE A 97 1.73 1.17 2.10
N TYR A 98 1.70 -0.04 2.64
CA TYR A 98 1.84 -1.29 1.90
C TYR A 98 0.59 -2.14 2.10
N ALA A 99 -0.14 -2.35 1.01
CA ALA A 99 -1.31 -3.21 0.94
C ALA A 99 -0.88 -4.63 0.60
N TYR A 100 -1.22 -5.58 1.48
CA TYR A 100 -0.88 -6.99 1.37
C TYR A 100 -2.15 -7.84 1.27
N ASN A 101 -2.11 -8.86 0.40
CA ASN A 101 -3.15 -9.88 0.26
C ASN A 101 -4.56 -9.31 -0.05
N CYS A 102 -4.62 -8.29 -0.91
CA CYS A 102 -5.88 -7.66 -1.30
C CYS A 102 -5.95 -7.21 -2.76
N ASN A 103 -4.80 -6.83 -3.35
CA ASN A 103 -4.64 -6.41 -4.74
C ASN A 103 -5.64 -5.32 -5.14
N ILE A 104 -5.68 -4.24 -4.35
CA ILE A 104 -6.65 -3.17 -4.59
C ILE A 104 -6.41 -2.46 -5.94
N SER A 105 -5.19 -2.52 -6.47
CA SER A 105 -4.85 -1.84 -7.72
C SER A 105 -5.48 -2.45 -8.97
N ASP A 106 -5.83 -3.75 -8.96
CA ASP A 106 -6.60 -4.37 -10.05
C ASP A 106 -7.99 -3.74 -10.20
N GLY A 107 -8.62 -3.37 -9.08
CA GLY A 107 -9.91 -2.69 -9.07
C GLY A 107 -9.85 -1.27 -9.66
N TRP A 108 -8.64 -0.71 -9.85
CA TRP A 108 -8.41 0.60 -10.48
C TRP A 108 -8.25 0.52 -12.00
N ALA A 109 -8.03 -0.69 -12.53
CA ALA A 109 -7.90 -0.89 -13.97
C ALA A 109 -9.25 -0.68 -14.69
N ASP A 110 -9.16 -0.62 -16.02
CA ASP A 110 -10.35 -0.61 -16.88
C ASP A 110 -11.21 -1.86 -16.59
N PRO A 111 -12.55 -1.74 -16.51
CA PRO A 111 -13.40 -2.87 -16.19
C PRO A 111 -13.27 -4.06 -17.15
N GLU A 112 -12.75 -3.85 -18.36
CA GLU A 112 -12.51 -4.92 -19.33
C GLU A 112 -11.26 -5.77 -19.03
N VAL A 113 -10.39 -5.36 -18.10
CA VAL A 113 -9.12 -6.07 -17.83
C VAL A 113 -9.35 -7.28 -16.91
N HIS A 114 -9.94 -7.05 -15.74
CA HIS A 114 -10.15 -8.10 -14.72
C HIS A 114 -11.61 -8.54 -14.61
N HIS A 115 -12.54 -7.80 -15.23
CA HIS A 115 -13.99 -8.06 -15.14
C HIS A 115 -14.52 -8.12 -13.70
N ASP A 116 -13.90 -7.36 -12.80
CA ASP A 116 -14.33 -7.27 -11.41
C ASP A 116 -15.76 -6.73 -11.30
N PRO A 117 -16.57 -7.25 -10.36
CA PRO A 117 -17.90 -6.72 -10.08
C PRO A 117 -17.85 -5.20 -9.82
N PRO A 118 -18.82 -4.42 -10.31
CA PRO A 118 -18.82 -2.97 -10.14
C PRO A 118 -18.65 -2.49 -8.69
N GLU A 119 -19.25 -3.20 -7.74
CA GLU A 119 -19.16 -2.89 -6.30
C GLU A 119 -17.74 -3.08 -5.74
N VAL A 120 -17.03 -4.12 -6.19
CA VAL A 120 -15.64 -4.39 -5.78
C VAL A 120 -14.72 -3.29 -6.33
N ARG A 121 -14.91 -2.92 -7.60
CA ARG A 121 -14.17 -1.81 -8.23
C ARG A 121 -14.43 -0.49 -7.52
N GLU A 122 -15.67 -0.21 -7.16
CA GLU A 122 -16.02 1.00 -6.41
C GLU A 122 -15.30 1.05 -5.06
N GLN A 123 -15.29 -0.04 -4.29
CA GLN A 123 -14.55 -0.11 -3.03
C GLN A 123 -13.04 0.10 -3.21
N ALA A 124 -12.45 -0.53 -4.24
CA ALA A 124 -11.04 -0.35 -4.56
C ALA A 124 -10.72 1.11 -4.89
N LEU A 125 -11.53 1.77 -5.73
CA LEU A 125 -11.38 3.17 -6.11
C LEU A 125 -11.55 4.11 -4.91
N GLN A 126 -12.54 3.84 -4.04
CA GLN A 126 -12.75 4.60 -2.81
C GLN A 126 -11.56 4.48 -1.85
N MET A 127 -11.01 3.27 -1.67
CA MET A 127 -9.79 3.10 -0.85
C MET A 127 -8.58 3.78 -1.50
N GLY A 128 -8.46 3.74 -2.84
CA GLY A 128 -7.44 4.50 -3.56
C GLY A 128 -7.56 6.01 -3.32
N MET A 129 -8.78 6.55 -3.33
CA MET A 129 -9.03 7.95 -2.95
C MET A 129 -8.65 8.22 -1.51
N ASN A 130 -8.88 7.27 -0.59
CA ASN A 130 -8.43 7.42 0.79
C ASN A 130 -6.91 7.57 0.91
N ILE A 131 -6.17 6.70 0.23
CA ILE A 131 -4.70 6.70 0.25
C ILE A 131 -4.16 8.03 -0.30
N VAL A 132 -4.70 8.51 -1.42
CA VAL A 132 -4.28 9.77 -2.03
C VAL A 132 -4.61 10.96 -1.13
N VAL A 133 -5.84 11.03 -0.61
CA VAL A 133 -6.25 12.13 0.29
C VAL A 133 -5.39 12.13 1.55
N TYR A 134 -5.17 10.98 2.16
CA TYR A 134 -4.31 10.86 3.33
C TYR A 134 -2.88 11.36 3.04
N ALA A 135 -2.27 10.87 1.95
CA ALA A 135 -0.91 11.25 1.55
C ALA A 135 -0.73 12.76 1.28
N LEU A 136 -1.80 13.46 0.91
CA LEU A 136 -1.78 14.90 0.61
C LEU A 136 -2.15 15.79 1.80
N THR A 137 -2.69 15.24 2.88
CA THR A 137 -3.28 16.02 3.98
C THR A 137 -2.67 15.75 5.36
N HIS A 138 -1.82 14.73 5.49
CA HIS A 138 -1.16 14.31 6.74
C HIS A 138 0.35 14.16 6.53
#